data_AF-A0ABD1B5M6-F1
#
_entry.id   AF-A0ABD1B5M6-F1
#
_cell.length_a   1.000
_cell.length_b   1.000
_cell.length_c   1.000
_cell.angle_alpha   90.00
_cell.angle_beta   90.00
_cell.angle_gamma   90.00
#
_symmetry.space_group_name_H-M   'P 1'
#
loop_
_entity.id
_entity.type
_entity.pdbx_description
1 polymer ?
#
loop_
_entity_poly.entity_id
_entity_poly.type
_entity_poly.pdbx_seq_one_letter_code
_entity_poly.pdbx_strand_id
1 'polypeptide(L)'
;MMLRAINSQDETKSGEMIEDLLIECIKEVGHEDVVQIVTKNASNCVKAGALISAKFPTIFWTPCVVHTLNLALKNIYAPSLTTRNTEDVYEACYWIKSLSEDVN
;
A
#
# COMPACT_ATOMS: atom_id res chain seq x y z
N MET A 1 15.22 -6.39 -10.31
CA MET A 1 15.88 -7.26 -9.30
C MET A 1 15.05 -7.22 -8.03
N MET A 2 14.82 -8.35 -7.38
CA MET A 2 14.13 -8.45 -6.08
C MET A 2 15.19 -8.74 -5.01
N LEU A 3 15.16 -8.03 -3.87
CA LEU A 3 16.09 -8.25 -2.76
C LEU A 3 15.75 -9.54 -2.00
N ARG A 4 14.52 -9.65 -1.49
CA ARG A 4 14.03 -10.83 -0.76
C ARG A 4 12.50 -10.91 -0.72
N ALA A 5 11.99 -12.08 -0.40
CA ALA A 5 10.60 -12.33 -0.05
C ALA A 5 10.55 -13.16 1.23
N ILE A 6 9.76 -12.71 2.21
CA ILE A 6 9.68 -13.34 3.53
C ILE A 6 8.24 -13.76 3.76
N ASN A 7 8.03 -15.05 4.07
CA ASN A 7 6.74 -15.54 4.50
C ASN A 7 6.56 -15.31 6.00
N SER A 8 5.54 -14.54 6.38
CA SER A 8 5.17 -14.24 7.77
C SER A 8 3.74 -14.65 8.09
N GLN A 9 3.18 -15.63 7.35
CA GLN A 9 1.76 -16.01 7.47
C GLN A 9 1.36 -16.36 8.90
N ASP A 10 2.21 -17.09 9.62
CA ASP A 10 1.95 -17.57 10.98
C ASP A 10 2.41 -16.60 12.09
N GLU A 11 2.90 -15.41 11.71
CA GLU A 11 3.43 -14.42 12.64
C GLU A 11 2.50 -13.22 12.78
N THR A 12 2.48 -12.65 13.99
CA THR A 12 1.82 -11.37 14.25
C THR A 12 2.67 -10.25 13.65
N LYS A 13 2.11 -9.59 12.62
CA LYS A 13 2.79 -8.52 11.87
C LYS A 13 2.72 -7.20 12.62
N SER A 14 3.52 -7.06 13.68
CA SER A 14 3.66 -5.79 14.41
C SER A 14 4.41 -4.74 13.60
N GLY A 15 4.36 -3.47 14.01
CA GLY A 15 5.13 -2.41 13.35
C GLY A 15 6.63 -2.60 13.55
N GLU A 16 7.03 -3.06 14.73
CA GLU A 16 8.42 -3.37 15.10
C GLU A 16 8.99 -4.51 14.25
N MET A 17 8.24 -5.60 14.07
CA MET A 17 8.65 -6.70 13.19
C MET A 17 8.88 -6.20 11.76
N ILE A 18 7.97 -5.37 11.24
CA ILE A 18 8.12 -4.81 9.89
C ILE A 18 9.33 -3.86 9.82
N GLU A 19 9.55 -3.04 10.86
CA GLU A 19 10.71 -2.15 10.96
C GLU A 19 12.03 -2.93 10.90
N ASP A 20 12.16 -4.00 11.68
CA ASP A 20 13.37 -4.84 11.73
C ASP A 20 13.71 -5.41 10.35
N LEU A 21 12.70 -5.95 9.65
CA LEU A 21 12.87 -6.48 8.29
C LEU A 21 13.29 -5.39 7.30
N LEU A 22 12.75 -4.17 7.43
CA LEU A 22 13.13 -3.04 6.58
C LEU A 22 14.56 -2.57 6.88
N ILE A 23 14.96 -2.51 8.16
CA ILE A 23 16.32 -2.14 8.57
C ILE A 23 17.35 -3.10 7.99
N GLU A 24 17.08 -4.41 8.01
CA GLU A 24 17.96 -5.39 7.39
C GLU A 24 18.15 -5.11 5.89
N CYS A 25 17.07 -4.80 5.17
CA CYS A 25 17.14 -4.47 3.76
C CYS A 25 17.90 -3.15 3.51
N ILE A 26 17.67 -2.12 4.33
CA ILE A 26 18.38 -0.83 4.24
C ILE A 26 19.88 -1.02 4.48
N LYS A 27 20.26 -1.86 5.45
CA LYS A 27 21.68 -2.16 5.73
C LYS A 27 22.35 -2.92 4.60
N GLU A 28 21.63 -3.85 3.98
CA GLU A 28 22.13 -4.63 2.84
C GLU A 28 22.36 -3.76 1.61
N VAL A 29 21.44 -2.84 1.32
CA VAL A 29 21.57 -1.88 0.21
C VAL A 29 22.58 -0.78 0.53
N GLY A 30 22.64 -0.35 1.79
CA GLY A 30 23.34 0.86 2.22
C GLY A 30 22.37 2.03 2.37
N HIS A 31 22.31 2.65 3.55
CA HIS A 31 21.32 3.70 3.83
C HIS A 31 21.47 4.97 2.95
N GLU A 32 22.69 5.23 2.45
CA GLU A 32 22.99 6.33 1.52
C GLU A 32 22.31 6.12 0.16
N ASP A 33 22.07 4.85 -0.21
CA ASP A 33 21.52 4.44 -1.50
C ASP A 33 20.01 4.19 -1.45
N VAL A 34 19.36 4.42 -0.30
CA VAL A 34 17.91 4.29 -0.13
C VAL A 34 17.28 5.67 0.00
N VAL A 35 16.40 6.03 -0.93
CA VAL A 35 15.68 7.32 -0.89
C VAL A 35 14.29 7.18 -0.27
N GLN A 36 13.59 6.08 -0.53
CA GLN A 36 12.18 5.95 -0.18
C GLN A 36 11.80 4.52 0.20
N ILE A 37 10.91 4.42 1.19
CA ILE A 37 10.21 3.19 1.54
C ILE A 37 8.71 3.38 1.31
N VAL A 38 8.12 2.43 0.59
CA VAL A 38 6.69 2.37 0.33
C VAL A 38 6.11 1.11 0.98
N THR A 39 5.23 1.28 1.97
CA THR A 39 4.53 0.16 2.64
C THR A 39 3.01 0.32 2.50
N LYS A 40 2.22 -0.69 2.84
CA LYS A 40 0.74 -0.58 2.81
C LYS A 40 0.24 0.51 3.77
N ASN A 41 -0.94 1.07 3.50
CA ASN A 41 -1.60 2.01 4.42
C ASN A 41 -2.33 1.29 5.60
N ALA A 42 -1.66 0.32 6.23
CA ALA A 42 -2.17 -0.40 7.40
C ALA A 42 -1.49 0.13 8.67
N SER A 43 -2.17 0.10 9.82
CA SER A 43 -1.69 0.72 11.06
C SER A 43 -0.29 0.25 11.49
N ASN A 44 -0.01 -1.05 11.35
CA ASN A 44 1.32 -1.63 11.60
C ASN A 44 2.40 -1.09 10.64
N CYS A 45 2.08 -0.93 9.36
CA CYS A 45 2.98 -0.38 8.35
C CYS A 45 3.23 1.12 8.55
N VAL A 46 2.22 1.87 9.01
CA VAL A 46 2.35 3.29 9.40
C VAL A 46 3.32 3.42 10.58
N LYS A 47 3.16 2.57 11.60
CA LYS A 47 4.07 2.54 12.76
C LYS A 47 5.51 2.23 12.34
N ALA A 48 5.71 1.20 11.52
CA ALA A 48 7.03 0.86 10.99
C ALA A 48 7.65 2.03 10.21
N GLY A 49 6.88 2.68 9.34
CA GLY A 49 7.33 3.83 8.57
C GLY A 49 7.76 5.01 9.43
N ALA A 50 7.04 5.29 10.52
CA ALA A 50 7.41 6.32 11.49
C ALA A 50 8.73 6.01 12.20
N LEU A 51 8.93 4.75 12.62
CA LEU A 51 10.16 4.30 13.26
C LEU A 51 11.37 4.40 12.33
N ILE A 52 11.22 3.97 11.07
CA ILE A 52 12.26 4.13 10.04
C ILE A 52 12.60 5.61 9.81
N SER A 53 11.59 6.46 9.64
CA SER A 53 11.81 7.90 9.40
C SER A 53 12.55 8.56 10.56
N ALA A 54 12.30 8.11 11.80
CA ALA A 54 13.04 8.57 12.97
C ALA A 54 14.49 8.07 13.00
N LYS A 55 14.74 6.84 12.52
CA LYS A 55 16.06 6.19 12.53
C LYS A 55 16.96 6.64 11.38
N PHE A 56 16.38 6.90 10.22
CA PHE A 56 17.07 7.32 9.00
C PHE A 56 16.40 8.59 8.44
N PRO A 57 16.77 9.79 8.93
CA PRO A 57 16.10 11.03 8.56
C PRO A 57 16.17 11.41 7.07
N THR A 58 17.07 10.78 6.31
CA THR A 58 17.24 10.96 4.86
C THR A 58 16.32 10.08 4.03
N ILE A 59 15.65 9.09 4.64
CA ILE A 59 14.77 8.14 3.96
C ILE A 59 13.32 8.58 4.14
N PHE A 60 12.62 8.81 3.03
CA PHE A 60 11.20 9.15 3.06
C PHE A 60 10.33 7.89 3.19
N TRP A 61 9.38 7.91 4.12
CA TRP A 61 8.31 6.90 4.15
C TRP A 61 7.02 7.45 3.56
N THR A 62 6.36 6.65 2.71
CA THR A 62 5.02 6.97 2.18
C THR A 62 4.12 5.74 2.16
N PRO A 63 2.82 5.88 2.45
CA PRO A 63 1.87 4.78 2.29
C PRO A 63 1.62 4.50 0.80
N CYS A 64 1.39 3.23 0.51
CA CYS A 64 1.04 2.76 -0.82
C CYS A 64 -0.38 3.20 -1.18
N VAL A 65 -0.50 3.93 -2.28
CA VAL A 65 -1.77 4.51 -2.77
C VAL A 65 -2.70 3.45 -3.39
N VAL A 66 -2.23 2.22 -3.56
CA VAL A 66 -3.02 1.12 -4.14
C VAL A 66 -4.31 0.87 -3.37
N HIS A 67 -4.31 1.01 -2.05
CA HIS A 67 -5.55 0.83 -1.29
C HIS A 67 -6.58 1.94 -1.57
N THR A 68 -6.12 3.19 -1.66
CA THR A 68 -6.96 4.34 -2.05
C THR A 68 -7.50 4.16 -3.45
N LEU A 69 -6.65 3.72 -4.39
CA LEU A 69 -7.06 3.42 -5.76
C LEU A 69 -8.11 2.30 -5.77
N ASN A 70 -7.89 1.21 -5.02
CA ASN A 70 -8.84 0.11 -4.92
C ASN A 70 -10.20 0.55 -4.35
N LEU A 71 -10.21 1.42 -3.33
CA LEU A 71 -11.45 1.96 -2.78
C LEU A 71 -12.16 2.91 -3.76
N ALA A 72 -11.41 3.78 -4.44
CA ALA A 72 -11.97 4.65 -5.48
C ALA A 72 -12.60 3.83 -6.61
N LEU A 73 -11.90 2.80 -7.10
CA LEU A 73 -12.41 1.88 -8.10
C LEU A 73 -13.67 1.16 -7.62
N LYS A 74 -13.70 0.68 -6.36
CA LYS A 74 -14.90 0.07 -5.75
C LYS A 74 -16.11 0.98 -5.75
N ASN A 75 -15.92 2.24 -5.36
CA ASN A 75 -17.00 3.22 -5.37
C ASN A 75 -17.49 3.54 -6.79
N ILE A 76 -16.60 3.46 -7.79
CA ILE A 76 -16.93 3.74 -9.18
C ILE A 76 -17.74 2.58 -9.81
N TYR A 77 -17.35 1.32 -9.60
CA TYR A 77 -18.07 0.18 -10.21
C TYR A 77 -19.29 -0.28 -9.40
N ALA A 78 -19.35 0.03 -8.10
CA ALA A 78 -20.47 -0.29 -7.21
C ALA A 78 -20.98 0.97 -6.46
N PRO A 79 -21.53 1.97 -7.17
CA PRO A 79 -21.98 3.21 -6.56
C PRO A 79 -23.12 2.96 -5.56
N SER A 80 -23.08 3.68 -4.45
CA SER A 80 -24.15 3.70 -3.45
C SER A 80 -25.48 4.18 -4.07
N LEU A 81 -26.61 3.72 -3.54
CA LEU A 81 -27.95 4.20 -3.91
C LEU A 81 -28.10 5.72 -3.76
N THR A 82 -27.34 6.35 -2.86
CA THR A 82 -27.33 7.80 -2.63
C THR A 82 -26.60 8.59 -3.73
N THR A 83 -25.81 7.95 -4.58
CA THR A 83 -25.06 8.56 -5.69
C THR A 83 -25.68 8.29 -7.07
N ARG A 84 -26.86 7.65 -7.14
CA ARG A 84 -27.60 7.35 -8.39
C ARG A 84 -28.06 8.57 -9.21
N ASN A 85 -27.72 9.79 -8.80
CA ASN A 85 -28.07 11.00 -9.55
C ASN A 85 -27.06 11.31 -10.68
N THR A 86 -26.04 10.47 -10.89
CA THR A 86 -25.03 10.58 -11.96
C THR A 86 -24.99 9.30 -12.80
N GLU A 87 -26.07 9.02 -13.53
CA GLU A 87 -26.17 7.91 -14.50
C GLU A 87 -25.04 7.98 -15.56
N ASP A 88 -24.66 9.20 -15.92
CA ASP A 88 -23.57 9.52 -16.86
C ASP A 88 -22.19 9.03 -16.39
N VAL A 89 -21.91 9.16 -15.09
CA VAL A 89 -20.64 8.70 -14.49
C VAL A 89 -20.58 7.17 -14.42
N TYR A 90 -21.70 6.51 -14.11
CA TYR A 90 -21.75 5.04 -14.06
C TYR A 90 -21.53 4.42 -15.45
N GLU A 91 -22.22 4.93 -16.48
CA GLU A 91 -22.03 4.45 -17.86
C GLU A 91 -20.62 4.71 -18.38
N ALA A 92 -20.03 5.89 -18.11
CA ALA A 92 -18.66 6.21 -18.50
C ALA A 92 -17.60 5.31 -17.83
N CYS A 93 -17.93 4.74 -16.66
CA CYS A 93 -17.02 3.92 -15.88
C CYS A 93 -17.37 2.43 -15.84
N TYR A 94 -18.41 1.98 -16.56
CA TYR A 94 -18.88 0.59 -16.55
C TYR A 94 -17.79 -0.42 -16.94
N TRP A 95 -16.86 -0.03 -17.83
CA TRP A 95 -15.71 -0.85 -18.25
C TRP A 95 -14.78 -1.26 -17.09
N ILE A 96 -14.81 -0.56 -15.95
CA ILE A 96 -14.04 -0.93 -14.75
C ILE A 96 -14.62 -2.21 -14.12
N LYS A 97 -15.93 -2.45 -14.28
CA LYS A 97 -16.58 -3.66 -13.78
C LYS A 97 -16.02 -4.92 -14.44
N SER A 98 -15.86 -4.93 -15.78
CA SER A 98 -15.30 -6.10 -16.47
C SER A 98 -13.86 -6.39 -16.04
N LEU A 99 -13.06 -5.34 -15.80
CA LEU A 99 -11.70 -5.51 -15.26
C LEU A 99 -11.67 -6.08 -13.84
N SER A 100 -12.70 -5.82 -13.03
CA SER A 100 -12.79 -6.38 -11.68
C SER A 100 -13.15 -7.88 -11.68
N GLU A 101 -13.85 -8.33 -12.71
CA GLU A 101 -14.23 -9.74 -12.89
C GLU A 101 -13.02 -10.59 -13.32
N ASP A 102 -12.06 -10.00 -14.04
CA ASP A 102 -10.80 -10.64 -14.47
C ASP A 102 -9.77 -10.85 -13.34
N VAL A 103 -9.99 -10.26 -12.16
CA VAL A 103 -9.06 -10.32 -11.00
C VAL A 103 -9.39 -11.48 -10.04
N ASN A 104 -10.53 -12.18 -10.24
CA ASN A 104 -10.88 -13.42 -9.54
C ASN A 104 -10.53 -14.66 -10.37
#